data_AF-A0A5B8V065-F1
#
_entry.id   AF-A0A5B8V065-F1
#
_cell.length_a   1.000
_cell.length_b   1.000
_cell.length_c   1.000
_cell.angle_alpha   90.00
_cell.angle_beta   90.00
_cell.angle_gamma   90.00
#
_symmetry.space_group_name_H-M   'P 1'
#
loop_
_entity.id
_entity.type
_entity.pdbx_description
1 polymer ?
#
loop_
_entity_poly.entity_id
_entity_poly.type
_entity_poly.pdbx_seq_one_letter_code
_entity_poly.pdbx_strand_id
1 'polypeptide(L)' 'MIRKNMKLAEGQNLRYTGKGFSGYIKGQPYMIYIATHSIYQIQVKYNGVDMVVDKYFTDLVG' A
#
# COMPACT_ATOMS: atom_id res chain seq x y z
N MET A 1 -2.48 7.80 19.02
CA MET A 1 -1.97 7.39 17.69
C MET A 1 -2.08 8.58 16.74
N ILE A 2 -0.95 9.22 16.39
CA ILE A 2 -0.96 10.39 15.49
C ILE A 2 -1.23 9.89 14.06
N ARG A 3 -2.43 10.15 13.53
CA ARG A 3 -2.79 9.83 12.14
C ARG A 3 -2.21 10.91 11.22
N LYS A 4 -0.98 10.71 10.72
CA LYS A 4 -0.45 11.53 9.62
C LYS A 4 -1.23 11.20 8.35
N ASN A 5 -1.82 12.22 7.71
CA ASN A 5 -2.39 12.08 6.37
C ASN A 5 -1.27 11.69 5.39
N MET A 6 -1.25 10.42 5.01
CA MET A 6 -0.28 9.91 4.05
C MET A 6 -0.80 10.23 2.64
N LYS A 7 -0.12 11.14 1.93
CA LYS A 7 -0.40 11.38 0.51
C LYS A 7 0.33 10.30 -0.30
N LEU A 8 -0.44 9.41 -0.93
CA LEU A 8 0.06 8.38 -1.84
C LEU A 8 -0.09 8.87 -3.28
N ALA A 9 0.92 8.64 -4.11
CA ALA A 9 0.88 8.97 -5.54
C ALA A 9 0.66 7.69 -6.36
N GLU A 10 -0.18 7.74 -7.40
CA GLU A 10 -0.43 6.59 -8.29
C GLU A 10 0.88 6.06 -8.88
N GLY A 11 1.04 4.74 -8.92
CA GLY A 11 2.28 4.09 -9.33
C GLY A 11 3.37 4.02 -8.25
N GLN A 12 3.12 4.56 -7.06
CA GLN A 12 4.07 4.47 -5.94
C GLN A 12 4.14 3.05 -5.38
N ASN A 13 5.36 2.53 -5.23
CA ASN A 13 5.59 1.27 -4.52
C ASN A 13 5.31 1.43 -3.03
N LEU A 14 4.57 0.47 -2.46
CA LEU A 14 4.20 0.40 -1.07
C LEU A 14 4.93 -0.79 -0.40
N ARG A 15 5.42 -0.58 0.83
CA ARG A 15 5.72 -1.69 1.76
C ARG A 15 4.43 -2.19 2.40
N TYR A 16 4.43 -3.41 2.94
CA TYR A 16 3.29 -4.03 3.66
C TYR A 16 2.56 -3.11 4.66
N THR A 17 3.22 -2.06 5.16
CA THR A 17 2.64 -1.07 6.08
C THR A 17 2.07 0.19 5.39
N GLY A 18 1.73 0.13 4.09
CA GLY A 18 1.22 1.28 3.32
C GLY A 18 2.21 2.43 3.17
N LYS A 19 3.48 2.24 3.54
CA LYS A 19 4.52 3.26 3.43
C LYS A 19 5.14 3.22 2.04
N GLY A 20 5.18 4.37 1.38
CA GLY A 20 5.89 4.54 0.12
C GLY A 20 7.37 4.17 0.25
N PHE A 21 7.89 3.39 -0.69
CA PHE A 21 9.31 3.00 -0.73
C PHE A 21 9.89 3.22 -2.14
N SER A 22 11.10 3.77 -2.21
CA SER A 22 11.83 3.88 -3.47
C SER A 22 12.56 2.56 -3.73
N GLY A 23 12.02 1.74 -4.62
CA GLY A 23 12.71 0.53 -5.09
C GLY A 23 11.75 -0.55 -5.56
N TYR A 24 11.99 -1.05 -6.77
CA TYR A 24 11.49 -2.33 -7.27
C TYR A 24 12.62 -3.33 -7.14
N ILE A 25 12.40 -4.43 -6.42
CA ILE A 25 13.37 -5.53 -6.30
C ILE A 25 12.84 -6.70 -7.12
N LYS A 26 13.56 -7.06 -8.19
CA LYS A 26 13.19 -8.16 -9.08
C LYS A 26 13.10 -9.47 -8.28
N GLY A 27 11.96 -10.18 -8.41
CA GLY A 27 11.73 -11.47 -7.75
C GLY A 27 11.24 -11.39 -6.30
N GLN A 28 10.96 -10.19 -5.78
CA GLN A 28 10.34 -10.01 -4.46
C GLN A 28 8.88 -9.60 -4.59
N PRO A 29 8.02 -9.94 -3.61
CA PRO A 29 6.69 -9.40 -3.54
C PRO A 29 6.70 -7.87 -3.56
N TYR A 30 5.87 -7.28 -4.41
CA TYR A 30 5.74 -5.83 -4.54
C TYR A 30 4.28 -5.42 -4.50
N MET A 31 4.04 -4.21 -4.00
CA MET A 31 2.72 -3.61 -3.94
C MET A 31 2.79 -2.21 -4.55
N ILE A 32 1.87 -1.87 -5.44
CA ILE A 32 1.81 -0.55 -6.10
C ILE A 32 0.49 0.11 -5.76
N TYR A 33 0.50 1.35 -5.30
CA TYR A 33 -0.72 2.13 -5.15
C TYR A 33 -1.32 2.46 -6.52
N ILE A 34 -2.59 2.08 -6.72
CA ILE A 34 -3.34 2.42 -7.94
C ILE A 34 -4.18 3.66 -7.66
N ALA A 35 -5.13 3.57 -6.74
CA ALA A 35 -6.14 4.62 -6.51
C ALA A 35 -6.73 4.54 -5.10
N THR A 36 -7.40 5.61 -4.69
CA THR A 36 -8.19 5.62 -3.46
C THR A 36 -9.56 5.02 -3.75
N HIS A 37 -9.91 3.93 -3.06
CA HIS A 37 -11.23 3.30 -3.20
C HIS A 37 -12.25 3.93 -2.23
N SER A 38 -11.85 4.19 -0.99
CA SER A 38 -12.66 4.90 0.00
C SER A 38 -11.79 5.66 1.00
N ILE A 39 -12.40 6.33 1.98
CA ILE A 39 -11.63 7.02 3.03
C ILE A 39 -10.74 6.03 3.82
N TYR A 40 -11.17 4.76 3.96
CA TYR A 40 -10.43 3.72 4.67
C TYR A 40 -9.69 2.75 3.76
N GLN A 41 -10.02 2.69 2.47
CA GLN A 41 -9.47 1.68 1.56
C GLN A 41 -8.68 2.28 0.40
N ILE A 42 -7.67 1.55 -0.07
CA ILE A 42 -6.91 1.83 -1.29
C ILE A 42 -6.95 0.63 -2.21
N GLN A 43 -6.95 0.90 -3.51
CA GLN A 43 -6.71 -0.08 -4.54
C GLN A 43 -5.20 -0.16 -4.79
N VAL A 44 -4.68 -1.37 -4.78
CA VAL A 44 -3.27 -1.66 -4.99
C VAL A 44 -3.09 -2.82 -5.95
N LYS A 45 -1.94 -2.87 -6.63
CA LYS A 45 -1.49 -4.02 -7.39
C LYS A 45 -0.45 -4.77 -6.57
N TYR A 46 -0.78 -5.97 -6.10
CA TYR A 46 0.16 -6.84 -5.40
C TYR A 46 0.59 -7.97 -6.32
N ASN A 47 1.88 -8.02 -6.69
CA ASN A 47 2.41 -9.04 -7.59
C ASN A 47 1.63 -9.23 -8.90
N GLY A 48 1.07 -8.15 -9.45
CA GLY A 48 0.28 -8.19 -10.68
C GLY A 48 -1.21 -8.43 -10.47
N VAL A 49 -1.66 -8.74 -9.25
CA VAL A 49 -3.08 -8.91 -8.89
C VAL A 49 -3.62 -7.61 -8.32
N ASP A 50 -4.75 -7.15 -8.85
CA ASP A 50 -5.45 -5.98 -8.32
C ASP A 50 -6.25 -6.36 -7.07
N MET A 51 -6.07 -5.60 -5.99
CA MET A 51 -6.72 -5.84 -4.71
C MET A 51 -7.08 -4.53 -4.00
N VAL A 52 -8.10 -4.60 -3.14
CA VAL A 52 -8.50 -3.49 -2.27
C VAL A 52 -8.06 -3.83 -0.85
N VAL A 53 -7.30 -2.93 -0.22
CA VAL A 53 -6.81 -3.09 1.15
C VAL A 53 -7.20 -1.92 2.03
N ASP A 54 -7.33 -2.18 3.33
CA ASP A 54 -7.51 -1.13 4.33
C ASP A 54 -6.19 -0.38 4.55
N LYS A 55 -6.25 0.95 4.59
CA LYS A 55 -5.12 1.86 4.82
C LYS A 55 -4.51 1.70 6.21
N TYR A 56 -5.28 1.21 7.17
CA TYR A 56 -4.93 1.19 8.59
C TYR A 56 -4.78 -0.22 9.16
N PHE A 57 -5.11 -1.26 8.39
CA PHE A 57 -4.98 -2.63 8.87
C PHE A 57 -3.51 -3.06 8.81
N THR A 58 -2.92 -3.20 9.99
CA THR A 58 -1.66 -3.92 10.20
C THR A 58 -1.99 -5.09 11.11
N ASP A 59 -1.78 -6.33 10.64
CA ASP A 59 -1.70 -7.44 11.58
C ASP A 59 -0.58 -7.12 12.56
N LEU A 60 -0.96 -6.82 13.79
CA LEU A 60 -0.10 -6.90 14.95
C LEU A 60 0.14 -8.39 15.17
N VAL A 61 1.03 -8.99 14.37
CA VAL A 61 1.62 -10.27 14.72
C VAL A 61 2.51 -10.00 15.92
N GLY A 62 1.93 -10.19 17.11
CA GLY A 62 2.63 -10.30 18.38
C GLY A 62 3.12 -11.72 18.60
#